data_AF-A0A0H5P3I3-F1
#
_entry.id   AF-A0A0H5P3I3-F1
#
_cell.length_a   1.000
_cell.length_b   1.000
_cell.length_c   1.000
_cell.angle_alpha   90.00
_cell.angle_beta   90.00
_cell.angle_gamma   90.00
#
_symmetry.space_group_name_H-M   'P 1'
#
loop_
_entity.id
_entity.type
_entity.pdbx_description
1 polymer ?
#
loop_
_entity_poly.entity_id
_entity_poly.type
_entity_poly.pdbx_seq_one_letter_code
_entity_poly.pdbx_strand_id
1 'polypeptide(L)'
;MRPDEQLRLDFEVEQTAWGKWVSPERRAAQASKFMEHAGIVGLPAQPWESDSPEVVRLDALLTELFPDEEALEKPENLETIDAFVCFLGECYIKYARAEWFDLALNGGVHPFYRDVNPALRWVGEDDEDEVFTAWALMRTVVRHAEFGDGFSLLTDQMRDEFERVSGTSRR
;
A
#
# COMPACT_ATOMS: atom_id res chain seq x y z
N MET A 1 -36.57 32.78 -25.94
CA MET A 1 -35.61 32.13 -25.04
C MET A 1 -36.29 30.93 -24.44
N ARG A 2 -35.82 29.72 -24.73
CA ARG A 2 -36.17 28.52 -23.97
C ARG A 2 -35.02 28.30 -22.99
N PRO A 3 -35.26 28.01 -21.70
CA PRO A 3 -34.17 27.59 -20.83
C PRO A 3 -33.71 26.22 -21.29
N ASP A 4 -32.41 26.11 -21.59
CA ASP A 4 -31.73 24.85 -21.84
C ASP A 4 -31.85 23.99 -20.59
N GLU A 5 -32.65 22.93 -20.68
CA GLU A 5 -32.64 21.82 -19.74
C GLU A 5 -31.25 21.18 -19.81
N GLN A 6 -30.37 21.59 -18.90
CA GLN A 6 -29.15 20.84 -18.60
C GLN A 6 -29.58 19.47 -18.08
N LEU A 7 -29.62 18.50 -18.98
CA LEU A 7 -29.59 17.08 -18.69
C LEU A 7 -28.33 16.80 -17.85
N ARG A 8 -28.49 16.84 -16.53
CA ARG A 8 -27.58 16.14 -15.61
C ARG A 8 -27.77 14.66 -15.92
N LEU A 9 -26.92 14.15 -16.79
CA LEU A 9 -26.76 12.72 -16.96
C LEU A 9 -26.10 12.19 -15.69
N ASP A 10 -26.92 11.81 -14.73
CA ASP A 10 -26.53 10.96 -13.61
C ASP A 10 -26.23 9.56 -14.19
N PHE A 11 -25.08 9.42 -14.83
CA PHE A 11 -24.53 8.12 -15.14
C PHE A 11 -24.04 7.52 -13.82
N GLU A 12 -24.78 6.56 -13.27
CA GLU A 12 -24.20 5.56 -12.39
C GLU A 12 -23.16 4.78 -13.22
N VAL A 13 -21.92 5.27 -13.26
CA VAL A 13 -20.82 4.52 -13.84
C VAL A 13 -20.54 3.38 -12.86
N GLU A 14 -20.98 2.18 -13.22
CA GLU A 14 -20.65 0.97 -12.46
C GLU A 14 -19.12 0.87 -12.35
N GLN A 15 -18.60 1.09 -11.14
CA GLN A 15 -17.16 1.06 -10.94
C GLN A 15 -16.63 -0.35 -11.20
N THR A 16 -15.54 -0.44 -11.96
CA THR A 16 -14.79 -1.69 -12.14
C THR A 16 -14.31 -2.22 -10.80
N ALA A 17 -13.95 -3.51 -10.71
CA ALA A 17 -13.36 -4.08 -9.50
C ALA A 17 -12.14 -3.27 -9.04
N TRP A 18 -11.29 -2.86 -9.98
CA TRP A 18 -10.18 -1.94 -9.73
C TRP A 18 -10.64 -0.59 -9.18
N GLY A 19 -11.64 0.05 -9.80
CA GLY A 19 -12.17 1.33 -9.36
C GLY A 19 -12.67 1.30 -7.90
N LYS A 20 -13.34 0.21 -7.50
CA LYS A 20 -13.78 -0.01 -6.12
C LYS A 20 -12.60 -0.18 -5.17
N TRP A 21 -11.58 -0.94 -5.57
CA TRP A 21 -10.40 -1.20 -4.74
C TRP A 21 -9.52 0.05 -4.57
N VAL A 22 -9.26 0.78 -5.66
CA VAL A 22 -8.43 1.99 -5.67
C VAL A 22 -9.20 3.25 -5.24
N SER A 23 -10.44 3.12 -4.76
CA SER A 23 -11.17 4.23 -4.17
C SER A 23 -10.39 4.83 -2.97
N PRO A 24 -10.08 6.14 -2.97
CA PRO A 24 -9.37 6.80 -1.87
C PRO A 24 -10.02 6.58 -0.51
N GLU A 25 -11.35 6.65 -0.45
CA GLU A 25 -12.11 6.43 0.78
C GLU A 25 -11.93 5.00 1.31
N ARG A 26 -11.95 4.01 0.41
CA ARG A 26 -11.77 2.60 0.76
C ARG A 26 -10.37 2.37 1.35
N ARG A 27 -9.32 2.81 0.66
CA ARG A 27 -7.94 2.61 1.14
C ARG A 27 -7.68 3.36 2.43
N ALA A 28 -8.14 4.60 2.54
CA ALA A 28 -8.00 5.37 3.77
C ALA A 28 -8.70 4.68 4.95
N ALA A 29 -9.89 4.12 4.74
CA ALA A 29 -10.59 3.37 5.77
C ALA A 29 -9.84 2.10 6.19
N GLN A 30 -9.29 1.34 5.23
CA GLN A 30 -8.51 0.13 5.50
C GLN A 30 -7.17 0.43 6.19
N ALA A 31 -6.43 1.43 5.69
CA ALA A 31 -5.21 1.92 6.34
C ALA A 31 -5.50 2.39 7.77
N SER A 32 -6.63 3.09 7.99
CA SER A 32 -7.03 3.56 9.32
C SER A 32 -7.29 2.42 10.29
N LYS A 33 -7.89 1.30 9.85
CA LYS A 33 -8.06 0.10 10.68
C LYS A 33 -6.72 -0.46 11.15
N PHE A 34 -5.75 -0.57 10.23
CA PHE A 34 -4.42 -1.04 10.59
C PHE A 34 -3.72 -0.08 11.55
N MET A 35 -3.79 1.22 11.28
CA MET A 35 -3.21 2.26 12.15
C MET A 35 -3.83 2.24 13.55
N GLU A 36 -5.14 2.08 13.67
CA GLU A 36 -5.83 1.93 14.97
C GLU A 36 -5.32 0.69 15.71
N HIS A 37 -5.23 -0.45 15.03
CA HIS A 37 -4.70 -1.68 15.60
C HIS A 37 -3.25 -1.55 16.06
N ALA A 38 -2.41 -0.86 15.27
CA ALA A 38 -1.00 -0.62 15.56
C ALA A 38 -0.74 0.53 16.55
N GLY A 39 -1.78 1.28 16.94
CA GLY A 39 -1.63 2.46 17.81
C GLY A 39 -0.95 3.66 17.14
N ILE A 40 -1.04 3.79 15.82
CA ILE A 40 -0.48 4.89 15.03
C ILE A 40 -1.54 5.99 14.91
N VAL A 41 -1.22 7.19 15.39
CA VAL A 41 -2.13 8.35 15.34
C VAL A 41 -2.13 9.05 13.97
N GLY A 42 -1.03 8.94 13.23
CA GLY A 42 -0.88 9.60 11.93
C GLY A 42 0.48 9.31 11.31
N LEU A 43 0.56 9.39 9.97
CA LEU A 43 1.83 9.30 9.27
C LEU A 43 2.64 10.60 9.49
N PRO A 44 3.90 10.53 9.96
CA PRO A 44 4.77 11.70 10.13
C PRO A 44 5.05 12.45 8.82
N ALA A 45 5.70 13.62 8.91
CA ALA A 45 6.03 14.42 7.74
C ALA A 45 7.18 13.83 6.90
N GLN A 46 8.06 13.07 7.55
CA GLN A 46 9.16 12.32 6.96
C GLN A 46 9.00 10.85 7.35
N PRO A 47 9.53 9.89 6.58
CA PRO A 47 9.54 8.50 7.00
C PRO A 47 10.20 8.35 8.37
N TRP A 48 9.77 7.36 9.14
CA TRP A 48 10.42 7.02 10.41
C TRP A 48 11.90 6.64 10.19
N GLU A 49 12.73 6.75 11.21
CA GLU A 49 14.03 6.07 11.24
C GLU A 49 13.78 4.56 11.48
N SER A 50 14.56 3.69 10.86
CA SER A 50 14.39 2.23 10.99
C SER A 50 14.59 1.74 12.43
N ASP A 51 15.39 2.42 13.24
CA ASP A 51 15.59 2.09 14.66
C ASP A 51 14.60 2.81 15.61
N SER A 52 13.62 3.54 15.07
CA SER A 52 12.67 4.28 15.90
C SER A 52 11.76 3.35 16.72
N PRO A 53 11.30 3.78 17.93
CA PRO A 53 10.38 2.98 18.75
C PRO A 53 9.06 2.62 18.05
N GLU A 54 8.61 3.43 17.10
CA GLU A 54 7.46 3.16 16.25
C GLU A 54 7.73 2.00 15.29
N VAL A 55 8.86 2.00 14.58
CA VAL A 55 9.22 0.95 13.62
C VAL A 55 9.47 -0.36 14.34
N VAL A 56 10.24 -0.37 15.44
CA VAL A 56 10.50 -1.58 16.23
C VAL A 56 9.20 -2.24 16.73
N ARG A 57 8.20 -1.42 17.08
CA ARG A 57 6.88 -1.93 17.50
C ARG A 57 6.09 -2.50 16.34
N LEU A 58 6.18 -1.87 15.17
CA LEU A 58 5.56 -2.38 13.96
C LEU A 58 6.20 -3.69 13.50
N ASP A 59 7.53 -3.81 13.57
CA ASP A 59 8.23 -5.06 13.30
C ASP A 59 7.71 -6.18 14.20
N ALA A 60 7.65 -5.94 15.52
CA ALA A 60 7.12 -6.92 16.46
C ALA A 60 5.66 -7.30 16.17
N LEU A 61 4.82 -6.32 15.83
CA LEU A 61 3.42 -6.56 15.46
C LEU A 61 3.30 -7.38 14.18
N LEU A 62 4.10 -7.08 13.16
CA LEU A 62 4.07 -7.82 11.90
C LEU A 62 4.59 -9.25 12.07
N THR A 63 5.60 -9.47 12.90
CA THR A 63 6.06 -10.83 13.26
C THR A 63 4.95 -11.62 13.99
N GLU A 64 4.14 -10.97 14.82
CA GLU A 64 3.00 -11.61 15.48
C GLU A 64 1.86 -11.93 14.48
N LEU A 65 1.51 -10.99 13.62
CA LEU A 65 0.40 -11.13 12.67
C LEU A 65 0.74 -12.05 11.49
N PHE A 66 1.97 -11.98 11.00
CA PHE A 66 2.43 -12.64 9.78
C PHE A 66 3.79 -13.34 10.01
N PRO A 67 3.83 -14.39 10.85
CA PRO A 67 5.09 -15.05 11.21
C PRO A 67 5.74 -15.81 10.05
N ASP A 68 4.97 -16.26 9.05
CA ASP A 68 5.43 -17.09 7.93
C ASP A 68 4.52 -16.95 6.69
N GLU A 69 4.90 -17.60 5.58
CA GLU A 69 4.12 -17.52 4.32
C GLU A 69 2.75 -18.21 4.47
N GLU A 70 2.59 -19.15 5.40
CA GLU A 70 1.29 -19.80 5.69
C GLU A 70 0.27 -18.78 6.22
N ALA A 71 0.73 -17.79 6.99
CA ALA A 71 -0.13 -16.70 7.45
C ALA A 71 -0.73 -15.89 6.30
N LEU A 72 -0.10 -15.83 5.13
CA LEU A 72 -0.62 -15.12 3.96
C LEU A 72 -1.69 -15.91 3.19
N GLU A 73 -1.77 -17.22 3.40
CA GLU A 73 -2.74 -18.10 2.73
C GLU A 73 -4.03 -18.29 3.55
N LYS A 74 -4.02 -17.89 4.82
CA LYS A 74 -5.14 -18.04 5.76
C LYS A 74 -6.28 -17.07 5.44
N PRO A 75 -7.49 -17.54 5.12
CA PRO A 75 -8.63 -16.67 4.84
C PRO A 75 -8.96 -15.69 5.97
N GLU A 76 -8.75 -16.11 7.22
CA GLU A 76 -8.96 -15.28 8.41
C GLU A 76 -8.02 -14.06 8.48
N ASN A 77 -6.89 -14.09 7.78
CA ASN A 77 -5.92 -12.99 7.76
C ASN A 77 -6.17 -12.00 6.62
N LEU A 78 -7.07 -12.30 5.67
CA LEU A 78 -7.27 -11.47 4.48
C LEU A 78 -7.68 -10.02 4.80
N GLU A 79 -8.51 -9.80 5.83
CA GLU A 79 -8.88 -8.45 6.24
C GLU A 79 -7.68 -7.68 6.82
N THR A 80 -6.88 -8.32 7.67
CA THR A 80 -5.68 -7.72 8.26
C THR A 80 -4.62 -7.43 7.20
N ILE A 81 -4.42 -8.36 6.27
CA ILE A 81 -3.51 -8.20 5.12
C ILE A 81 -3.97 -6.99 4.29
N ASP A 82 -5.26 -6.91 3.97
CA ASP A 82 -5.79 -5.79 3.18
C ASP A 82 -5.61 -4.44 3.88
N ALA A 83 -5.86 -4.39 5.19
CA ALA A 83 -5.66 -3.21 6.01
C ALA A 83 -4.19 -2.76 6.00
N PHE A 84 -3.26 -3.70 6.20
CA PHE A 84 -1.83 -3.43 6.17
C PHE A 84 -1.30 -3.04 4.78
N VAL A 85 -1.75 -3.71 3.71
CA VAL A 85 -1.43 -3.35 2.32
C VAL A 85 -1.87 -1.92 2.00
N CYS A 86 -3.07 -1.52 2.45
CA CYS A 86 -3.51 -0.13 2.29
C CYS A 86 -2.65 0.85 3.08
N PHE A 87 -2.30 0.50 4.31
CA PHE A 87 -1.39 1.32 5.12
C PHE A 87 -0.03 1.50 4.44
N LEU A 88 0.59 0.42 3.94
CA LEU A 88 1.82 0.51 3.14
C LEU A 88 1.64 1.40 1.91
N GLY A 89 0.53 1.26 1.20
CA GLY A 89 0.17 2.13 0.09
C GLY A 89 0.20 3.60 0.46
N GLU A 90 -0.47 3.99 1.55
CA GLU A 90 -0.49 5.37 2.03
C GLU A 90 0.92 5.86 2.42
N CYS A 91 1.77 5.00 2.99
CA CYS A 91 3.17 5.32 3.27
C CYS A 91 3.97 5.57 1.99
N TYR A 92 3.94 4.67 1.00
CA TYR A 92 4.69 4.81 -0.25
C TYR A 92 4.17 5.97 -1.12
N ILE A 93 2.87 6.21 -1.16
CA ILE A 93 2.30 7.38 -1.85
C ILE A 93 2.85 8.67 -1.21
N LYS A 94 2.88 8.73 0.13
CA LYS A 94 3.33 9.91 0.85
C LYS A 94 4.84 10.16 0.71
N TYR A 95 5.64 9.11 0.82
CA TYR A 95 7.09 9.25 0.96
C TYR A 95 7.88 9.00 -0.33
N ALA A 96 7.41 8.12 -1.20
CA ALA A 96 8.10 7.71 -2.42
C ALA A 96 7.38 8.16 -3.71
N ARG A 97 6.35 9.02 -3.59
CA ARG A 97 5.48 9.43 -4.72
C ARG A 97 4.97 8.23 -5.53
N ALA A 98 4.70 7.11 -4.86
CA ALA A 98 4.19 5.94 -5.54
C ALA A 98 2.73 6.12 -5.96
N GLU A 99 2.28 5.31 -6.90
CA GLU A 99 0.86 5.19 -7.23
C GLU A 99 0.44 3.73 -7.40
N TRP A 100 -0.83 3.49 -7.05
CA TRP A 100 -1.48 2.21 -7.26
C TRP A 100 -1.90 2.06 -8.72
N PHE A 101 -1.63 0.90 -9.31
CA PHE A 101 -2.17 0.50 -10.61
C PHE A 101 -2.59 -0.97 -10.59
N ASP A 102 -3.47 -1.34 -11.53
CA ASP A 102 -3.89 -2.73 -11.71
C ASP A 102 -2.90 -3.42 -12.64
N LEU A 103 -2.04 -4.27 -12.08
CA LEU A 103 -1.06 -5.00 -12.87
C LEU A 103 -1.73 -6.18 -13.58
N ALA A 104 -1.97 -6.02 -14.88
CA ALA A 104 -2.47 -7.07 -15.74
C ALA A 104 -1.45 -8.22 -15.85
N LEU A 105 -1.58 -9.23 -14.99
CA LEU A 105 -0.80 -10.46 -15.11
C LEU A 105 -1.50 -11.40 -16.08
N ASN A 106 -0.86 -11.69 -17.22
CA ASN A 106 -1.29 -12.77 -18.12
C ASN A 106 -1.21 -14.13 -17.38
N GLY A 107 -2.29 -14.53 -16.69
CA GLY A 107 -2.43 -15.85 -16.06
C GLY A 107 -1.83 -16.00 -14.66
N GLY A 108 -1.63 -14.91 -13.92
CA GLY A 108 -1.09 -14.95 -12.55
C GLY A 108 -2.11 -15.39 -11.49
N VAL A 109 -1.61 -16.04 -10.42
CA VAL A 109 -2.39 -16.32 -9.20
C VAL A 109 -2.68 -15.00 -8.49
N HIS A 110 -3.93 -14.83 -8.07
CA HIS A 110 -4.39 -13.74 -7.23
C HIS A 110 -4.43 -14.20 -5.76
N PRO A 111 -3.33 -14.12 -4.99
CA PRO A 111 -3.33 -14.70 -3.64
C PRO A 111 -4.26 -13.94 -2.68
N PHE A 112 -4.47 -12.64 -2.88
CA PHE A 112 -5.29 -11.82 -1.96
C PHE A 112 -6.63 -11.36 -2.54
N TYR A 113 -6.69 -11.07 -3.84
CA TYR A 113 -7.83 -10.38 -4.42
C TYR A 113 -8.31 -11.04 -5.71
N ARG A 114 -9.51 -11.58 -5.71
CA ARG A 114 -10.06 -12.37 -6.82
C ARG A 114 -10.00 -11.68 -8.19
N ASP A 115 -10.31 -10.38 -8.23
CA ASP A 115 -10.62 -9.66 -9.48
C ASP A 115 -9.66 -8.50 -9.78
N VAL A 116 -8.64 -8.28 -8.94
CA VAL A 116 -7.65 -7.20 -9.08
C VAL A 116 -6.27 -7.69 -8.70
N ASN A 117 -5.22 -7.04 -9.21
CA ASN A 117 -3.86 -7.29 -8.76
C ASN A 117 -3.13 -5.98 -8.49
N PRO A 118 -3.38 -5.37 -7.31
CA PRO A 118 -2.82 -4.08 -6.96
C PRO A 118 -1.31 -4.14 -6.90
N ALA A 119 -0.67 -3.18 -7.57
CA ALA A 119 0.75 -2.98 -7.52
C ALA A 119 1.10 -1.50 -7.35
N LEU A 120 2.23 -1.24 -6.68
CA LEU A 120 2.84 0.07 -6.56
C LEU A 120 3.94 0.23 -7.60
N ARG A 121 4.02 1.43 -8.17
CA ARG A 121 5.14 1.92 -8.98
C ARG A 121 5.50 3.33 -8.53
N TRP A 122 6.75 3.73 -8.70
CA TRP A 122 7.17 5.12 -8.49
C TRP A 122 6.75 6.01 -9.65
N VAL A 123 6.31 7.24 -9.36
CA VAL A 123 5.89 8.20 -10.38
C VAL A 123 7.08 9.01 -10.88
N GLY A 124 7.32 8.98 -12.19
CA GLY A 124 8.29 9.86 -12.87
C GLY A 124 9.63 9.20 -13.20
N GLU A 125 9.74 7.89 -13.07
CA GLU A 125 10.84 7.10 -13.61
C GLU A 125 10.44 6.47 -14.94
N ASP A 126 11.38 6.48 -15.89
CA ASP A 126 11.26 5.75 -17.17
C ASP A 126 11.61 4.26 -17.01
N ASP A 127 12.10 3.85 -15.82
CA ASP A 127 12.40 2.46 -15.50
C ASP A 127 11.12 1.76 -15.01
N GLU A 128 10.45 1.06 -15.92
CA GLU A 128 9.27 0.21 -15.67
C GLU A 128 9.55 -0.99 -14.73
N ASP A 129 10.78 -1.10 -14.20
CA ASP A 129 11.31 -2.33 -13.60
C ASP A 129 11.01 -2.47 -12.08
N GLU A 130 10.69 -1.39 -11.37
CA GLU A 130 10.38 -1.44 -9.93
C GLU A 130 8.87 -1.42 -9.65
N VAL A 131 8.26 -2.59 -9.88
CA VAL A 131 6.85 -2.85 -9.59
C VAL A 131 6.72 -3.80 -8.40
N PHE A 132 6.04 -3.36 -7.35
CA PHE A 132 5.76 -4.17 -6.17
C PHE A 132 4.26 -4.50 -6.10
N THR A 133 3.88 -5.74 -6.39
CA THR A 133 2.51 -6.20 -6.13
C THR A 133 2.24 -6.25 -4.62
N ALA A 134 0.97 -6.14 -4.22
CA ALA A 134 0.56 -6.34 -2.83
C ALA A 134 1.09 -7.67 -2.26
N TRP A 135 1.08 -8.73 -3.07
CA TRP A 135 1.69 -10.01 -2.73
C TRP A 135 3.20 -9.93 -2.49
N ALA A 136 3.94 -9.29 -3.40
CA ALA A 136 5.38 -9.13 -3.25
C ALA A 136 5.74 -8.36 -1.98
N LEU A 137 5.01 -7.28 -1.66
CA LEU A 137 5.18 -6.52 -0.42
C LEU A 137 4.99 -7.40 0.82
N MET A 138 3.90 -8.17 0.87
CA MET A 138 3.64 -9.06 2.00
C MET A 138 4.68 -10.16 2.15
N ARG A 139 5.15 -10.74 1.03
CA ARG A 139 6.23 -11.73 1.07
C ARG A 139 7.53 -11.14 1.60
N THR A 140 7.85 -9.91 1.26
CA THR A 140 9.02 -9.22 1.80
C THR A 140 8.91 -9.13 3.33
N VAL A 141 7.77 -8.66 3.85
CA VAL A 141 7.54 -8.57 5.31
C VAL A 141 7.70 -9.93 5.99
N VAL A 142 7.05 -10.96 5.47
CA VAL A 142 7.06 -12.30 6.06
C VAL A 142 8.45 -12.94 6.04
N ARG A 143 9.20 -12.79 4.94
CA ARG A 143 10.57 -13.32 4.84
C ARG A 143 11.53 -12.64 5.82
N HIS A 144 11.15 -11.47 6.31
CA HIS A 144 11.90 -10.68 7.26
C HIS A 144 11.34 -10.75 8.69
N ALA A 145 10.21 -11.46 8.89
CA ALA A 145 9.59 -11.62 10.20
C ALA A 145 10.50 -12.36 11.18
N GLU A 146 11.30 -13.32 10.71
CA GLU A 146 12.26 -14.07 11.54
C GLU A 146 13.44 -13.21 12.04
N PHE A 147 13.78 -12.15 11.32
CA PHE A 147 14.83 -11.19 11.69
C PHE A 147 14.27 -10.02 12.51
N GLY A 148 12.94 -9.86 12.52
CA GLY A 148 12.27 -8.76 13.21
C GLY A 148 12.52 -7.40 12.55
N ASP A 149 12.70 -7.37 11.23
CA ASP A 149 13.02 -6.15 10.46
C ASP A 149 12.11 -5.95 9.23
N GLY A 150 10.95 -6.62 9.19
CA GLY A 150 10.05 -6.62 8.03
C GLY A 150 9.50 -5.24 7.65
N PHE A 151 9.14 -4.40 8.62
CA PHE A 151 8.76 -3.00 8.40
C PHE A 151 9.97 -2.07 8.32
N SER A 152 11.02 -2.35 9.10
CA SER A 152 12.29 -1.62 9.04
C SER A 152 12.84 -1.53 7.60
N LEU A 153 12.89 -2.66 6.89
CA LEU A 153 13.36 -2.73 5.51
C LEU A 153 12.53 -1.85 4.57
N LEU A 154 11.20 -1.89 4.70
CA LEU A 154 10.30 -1.08 3.87
C LEU A 154 10.46 0.41 4.20
N THR A 155 10.72 0.74 5.47
CA THR A 155 10.97 2.11 5.91
C THR A 155 12.26 2.64 5.30
N ASP A 156 13.34 1.87 5.32
CA ASP A 156 14.61 2.26 4.67
C ASP A 156 14.41 2.52 3.17
N GLN A 157 13.67 1.66 2.46
CA GLN A 157 13.31 1.92 1.05
C GLN A 157 12.53 3.23 0.88
N MET A 158 11.54 3.50 1.73
CA MET A 158 10.78 4.76 1.68
C MET A 158 11.65 5.98 1.94
N ARG A 159 12.68 5.86 2.79
CA ARG A 159 13.63 6.94 3.10
C ARG A 159 14.53 7.26 1.92
N ASP A 160 15.14 6.24 1.32
CA ASP A 160 16.01 6.40 0.16
C ASP A 160 15.26 7.13 -0.96
N GLU A 161 14.02 6.72 -1.22
CA GLU A 161 13.15 7.36 -2.20
C GLU A 161 12.73 8.78 -1.81
N PHE A 162 12.38 9.01 -0.54
CA PHE A 162 12.04 10.33 -0.03
C PHE A 162 13.20 11.32 -0.21
N GLU A 163 14.43 10.90 0.07
CA GLU A 163 15.64 11.70 -0.10
C GLU A 163 15.92 12.00 -1.57
N ARG A 164 15.82 10.99 -2.43
CA ARG A 164 16.00 11.12 -3.89
C ARG A 164 15.03 12.12 -4.50
N VAL A 165 13.74 12.01 -4.17
CA VAL A 165 12.69 12.92 -4.65
C VAL A 165 12.86 14.33 -4.08
N SER A 166 13.17 14.44 -2.79
CA SER A 166 13.38 15.74 -2.12
C SER A 166 14.62 16.46 -2.63
N GLY A 167 15.67 15.73 -2.99
CA GLY A 167 16.89 16.26 -3.61
C GLY A 167 16.67 16.75 -5.04
N THR A 168 15.78 16.10 -5.78
CA THR A 168 15.43 16.47 -7.17
C THR A 168 14.58 17.75 -7.24
N SER A 169 13.74 18.02 -6.24
CA SER A 169 12.94 19.27 -6.14
C SER A 169 13.76 20.55 -5.87
N ARG A 170 15.09 20.47 -5.69
CA ARG A 170 15.97 21.63 -5.43
C ARG A 170 16.75 22.12 -6.67
N ARG A 171 16.41 21.69 -7.88
CA ARG A 171 17.06 22.16 -9.12
C ARG A 171 16.12 22.93 -10.02
#